data_AF-A0A939GVS5-F1
#
_entry.id   AF-A0A939GVS5-F1
#
_cell.length_a   1.000
_cell.length_b   1.000
_cell.length_c   1.000
_cell.angle_alpha   90.00
_cell.angle_beta   90.00
_cell.angle_gamma   90.00
#
_symmetry.space_group_name_H-M   'P 1'
#
loop_
_entity.id
_entity.type
_entity.pdbx_description
1 polymer ?
#
loop_
_entity_poly.entity_id
_entity_poly.type
_entity_poly.pdbx_seq_one_letter_code
_entity_poly.pdbx_strand_id
1 'polypeptide(L)'
;MGRDEDDEPAYEAILMTSGRVNLSEMEKNSFNEAQNIIQAYNAGELENPEPALRSALDMLLNVFWINKDLRIPVSRQMHSIGKVLHETYGCAFGFENGLYYTKCPNMLLHRDFGFSMRGFEKYKCSICNIDPVDCLHRTGRKYNNVECNRFGGRCNICCEENSSCSHNLGEAYDNVEAIKIVYDMQITTFDVVREPDFALARVTKIPFSKQFITKGIGEDPHSSEFIYGSTVLNCDHCIGCTEYSPNANGGLWVKP
;
A
#
# COMPACT_ATOMS: atom_id res chain seq x y z
N MET A 1 2.62 3.78 33.30
CA MET A 1 3.46 4.66 32.47
C MET A 1 2.59 5.13 31.33
N GLY A 2 2.09 6.37 31.40
CA GLY A 2 1.38 6.96 30.29
C GLY A 2 2.36 7.07 29.14
N ARG A 3 2.03 6.48 27.98
CA ARG A 3 2.68 6.88 26.74
C ARG A 3 2.18 8.30 26.50
N ASP A 4 3.08 9.27 26.40
CA ASP A 4 2.65 10.61 26.00
C ASP A 4 1.94 10.46 24.65
N GLU A 5 0.75 11.04 24.50
CA GLU A 5 -0.05 10.97 23.26
C GLU A 5 0.74 11.51 22.03
N ASP A 6 1.87 12.18 22.27
CA ASP A 6 2.81 12.72 21.30
C ASP A 6 3.98 11.79 20.90
N ASP A 7 4.13 10.60 21.50
CA ASP A 7 5.27 9.70 21.26
C ASP A 7 5.14 8.84 19.99
N GLU A 8 3.91 8.55 19.54
CA GLU A 8 3.69 7.82 18.29
C GLU A 8 3.14 8.75 17.20
N PRO A 9 3.88 8.96 16.10
CA PRO A 9 3.37 9.77 15.01
C PRO A 9 2.06 9.17 14.48
N ALA A 10 1.06 10.03 14.25
CA ALA A 10 -0.06 9.68 13.38
C ALA A 10 0.48 9.08 12.08
N TYR A 11 -0.30 8.25 11.40
CA TYR A 11 0.10 7.67 10.12
C TYR A 11 -1.06 7.64 9.16
N GLU A 12 -0.76 7.74 7.87
CA GLU A 12 -1.73 7.43 6.82
C GLU A 12 -1.55 5.97 6.44
N ALA A 13 -2.66 5.27 6.27
CA ALA A 13 -2.69 3.87 5.92
C ALA A 13 -3.75 3.58 4.86
N ILE A 14 -3.49 2.55 4.06
CA ILE A 14 -4.51 1.93 3.23
C ILE A 14 -5.26 0.94 4.11
N LEU A 15 -6.58 1.09 4.21
CA LEU A 15 -7.44 0.14 4.94
C LEU A 15 -8.09 -0.88 4.01
N MET A 16 -8.38 -0.47 2.77
CA MET A 16 -9.02 -1.28 1.75
C MET A 16 -8.64 -0.76 0.37
N THR A 17 -8.70 -1.64 -0.63
CA THR A 17 -8.61 -1.25 -2.05
C THR A 17 -9.89 -1.66 -2.77
N SER A 18 -10.27 -0.87 -3.76
CA SER A 18 -11.38 -1.20 -4.66
C SER A 18 -10.82 -1.77 -5.96
N GLY A 19 -11.34 -2.92 -6.39
CA GLY A 19 -10.99 -3.52 -7.69
C GLY A 19 -10.38 -4.92 -7.56
N ARG A 20 -10.15 -5.58 -8.71
CA ARG A 20 -9.44 -6.86 -8.76
C ARG A 20 -7.93 -6.59 -8.71
N VAL A 21 -7.32 -6.76 -7.53
CA VAL A 21 -5.85 -6.75 -7.40
C VAL A 21 -5.35 -8.19 -7.35
N ASN A 22 -4.56 -8.60 -8.35
CA ASN A 22 -3.89 -9.89 -8.34
C ASN A 22 -2.53 -9.74 -7.64
N LEU A 23 -2.50 -10.02 -6.33
CA LEU A 23 -1.29 -9.84 -5.51
C LEU A 23 -0.11 -10.71 -5.99
N SER A 24 -0.37 -11.92 -6.50
CA SER A 24 0.69 -12.80 -7.00
C SER A 24 1.34 -12.26 -8.29
N GLU A 25 0.51 -11.74 -9.20
CA GLU A 25 1.02 -11.09 -10.41
C GLU A 25 1.75 -9.79 -10.09
N MET A 26 1.21 -8.98 -9.17
CA MET A 26 1.85 -7.76 -8.70
C MET A 26 3.21 -8.03 -8.06
N GLU A 27 3.32 -9.03 -7.18
CA GLU A 27 4.58 -9.45 -6.56
C GLU A 27 5.60 -9.82 -7.63
N LYS A 28 5.23 -10.69 -8.55
CA LYS A 28 6.13 -11.15 -9.62
C LYS A 28 6.60 -10.01 -10.51
N ASN A 29 5.69 -9.15 -10.96
CA ASN A 29 6.01 -8.03 -11.84
C ASN A 29 6.89 -7.02 -11.11
N SER A 30 6.51 -6.63 -9.87
CA SER A 30 7.29 -5.70 -9.05
C SER A 30 8.70 -6.23 -8.80
N PHE A 31 8.84 -7.51 -8.46
CA PHE A 31 10.14 -8.11 -8.22
C PHE A 31 11.00 -8.07 -9.50
N ASN A 32 10.48 -8.54 -10.64
CA ASN A 32 11.23 -8.60 -11.88
C ASN A 32 11.64 -7.20 -12.37
N GLU A 33 10.73 -6.23 -12.33
CA GLU A 33 11.02 -4.85 -12.75
C GLU A 33 12.07 -4.20 -11.85
N ALA A 34 11.96 -4.36 -10.52
CA ALA A 34 12.97 -3.88 -9.59
C ALA A 34 14.35 -4.51 -9.86
N GLN A 35 14.41 -5.82 -10.10
CA GLN A 35 15.67 -6.50 -10.42
C GLN A 35 16.28 -5.97 -11.73
N ASN A 36 15.48 -5.70 -12.76
CA ASN A 36 15.97 -5.13 -14.01
C ASN A 36 16.57 -3.73 -13.80
N ILE A 37 15.93 -2.88 -12.99
CA ILE A 37 16.45 -1.55 -12.65
C ILE A 37 17.78 -1.66 -11.90
N ILE A 38 17.86 -2.55 -10.92
CA ILE A 38 19.08 -2.75 -10.12
C ILE A 38 20.23 -3.26 -11.01
N GLN A 39 19.95 -4.17 -11.94
CA GLN A 39 20.95 -4.67 -12.89
C GLN A 39 21.45 -3.56 -13.82
N ALA A 40 20.54 -2.79 -14.42
CA ALA A 40 20.90 -1.66 -15.28
C ALA A 40 21.71 -0.59 -14.53
N TYR A 41 21.37 -0.31 -13.26
CA TYR A 41 22.15 0.59 -12.41
C TYR A 41 23.59 0.08 -12.22
N ASN A 42 23.75 -1.19 -11.84
CA ASN A 42 25.05 -1.80 -11.61
C ASN A 42 25.91 -1.88 -12.89
N ALA A 43 25.27 -1.98 -14.06
CA ALA A 43 25.93 -1.95 -15.36
C ALA A 43 26.29 -0.53 -15.83
N GLY A 44 25.81 0.51 -15.14
CA GLY A 44 26.00 1.91 -15.55
C GLY A 44 25.15 2.31 -16.77
N GLU A 45 24.05 1.61 -17.01
CA GLU A 45 23.19 1.77 -18.19
C GLU A 45 22.03 2.76 -17.97
N LEU A 46 21.80 3.19 -16.72
CA LEU A 46 20.76 4.16 -16.39
C LEU A 46 21.22 5.59 -16.66
N GLU A 47 20.56 6.27 -17.59
CA GLU A 47 20.78 7.70 -17.87
C GLU A 47 20.35 8.59 -16.69
N ASN A 48 19.25 8.23 -16.02
CA ASN A 48 18.76 8.94 -14.84
C ASN A 48 18.50 7.96 -13.68
N PRO A 49 19.54 7.58 -12.91
CA PRO A 49 19.44 6.54 -11.90
C PRO A 49 18.49 6.84 -10.75
N GLU A 50 18.43 8.09 -10.28
CA GLU A 50 17.68 8.46 -9.07
C GLU A 50 16.19 8.04 -9.12
N PRO A 51 15.37 8.51 -10.09
CA PRO A 51 13.95 8.15 -10.13
C PRO A 51 13.73 6.66 -10.36
N ALA A 52 14.62 6.00 -11.13
CA ALA A 52 14.54 4.56 -11.35
C ALA A 52 14.77 3.78 -10.06
N LEU A 53 15.81 4.14 -9.29
CA LEU A 53 16.11 3.52 -8.00
C LEU A 53 15.00 3.79 -6.96
N ARG A 54 14.42 4.99 -6.94
CA ARG A 54 13.25 5.29 -6.08
C ARG A 54 12.05 4.43 -6.46
N SER A 55 11.78 4.26 -7.76
CA SER A 55 10.72 3.37 -8.26
C SER A 55 10.97 1.90 -7.88
N ALA A 56 12.22 1.43 -7.96
CA ALA A 56 12.59 0.09 -7.54
C ALA A 56 12.33 -0.14 -6.03
N LEU A 57 12.53 0.88 -5.18
CA LEU A 57 12.17 0.79 -3.76
C LEU A 57 10.66 0.61 -3.54
N ASP A 58 9.81 1.32 -4.28
CA ASP A 58 8.35 1.17 -4.20
C ASP A 58 7.92 -0.24 -4.61
N MET A 59 8.49 -0.77 -5.70
CA MET A 59 8.24 -2.13 -6.17
C MET A 59 8.68 -3.18 -5.14
N LEU A 60 9.87 -3.02 -4.55
CA LEU A 60 10.37 -3.93 -3.53
C LEU A 60 9.55 -3.89 -2.23
N LEU A 61 8.96 -2.74 -1.89
CA LEU A 61 8.03 -2.65 -0.75
C LEU A 61 6.77 -3.49 -0.97
N ASN A 62 6.22 -3.50 -2.20
CA ASN A 62 5.11 -4.37 -2.54
C ASN A 62 5.49 -5.84 -2.34
N VAL A 63 6.67 -6.25 -2.82
CA VAL A 63 7.18 -7.62 -2.63
C VAL A 63 7.34 -7.93 -1.14
N PHE A 64 7.91 -7.02 -0.36
CA PHE A 64 8.10 -7.18 1.08
C PHE A 64 6.77 -7.41 1.82
N TRP A 65 5.71 -6.69 1.45
CA TRP A 65 4.40 -6.84 2.08
C TRP A 65 3.65 -8.10 1.63
N ILE A 66 3.78 -8.50 0.36
CA ILE A 66 3.07 -9.65 -0.21
C ILE A 66 3.77 -10.97 0.14
N ASN A 67 5.09 -11.05 -0.02
CA ASN A 67 5.87 -12.27 0.14
C ASN A 67 6.70 -12.24 1.44
N LYS A 68 6.18 -12.93 2.47
CA LYS A 68 6.75 -12.94 3.82
C LYS A 68 8.13 -13.58 3.88
N ASP A 69 8.37 -14.60 3.06
CA ASP A 69 9.63 -15.33 3.03
C ASP A 69 10.77 -14.47 2.45
N LEU A 70 10.42 -13.46 1.65
CA LEU A 70 11.37 -12.54 1.05
C LEU A 70 11.64 -11.27 1.85
N ARG A 71 10.98 -11.05 3.00
CA ARG A 71 11.09 -9.78 3.75
C ARG A 71 12.51 -9.38 4.11
N ILE A 72 13.28 -10.30 4.72
CA ILE A 72 14.67 -10.04 5.10
C ILE A 72 15.55 -9.78 3.86
N PRO A 73 15.64 -10.68 2.87
CA PRO A 73 16.51 -10.46 1.72
C PRO A 73 16.11 -9.23 0.89
N VAL A 74 14.81 -8.94 0.72
CA VAL A 74 14.34 -7.73 0.05
C VAL A 74 14.70 -6.49 0.85
N SER A 75 14.51 -6.48 2.17
CA SER A 75 14.87 -5.31 3.00
C SER A 75 16.34 -4.93 2.86
N ARG A 76 17.25 -5.92 2.79
CA ARG A 76 18.69 -5.66 2.57
C ARG A 76 18.95 -4.99 1.24
N GLN A 77 18.28 -5.43 0.17
CA GLN A 77 18.37 -4.78 -1.14
C GLN A 77 17.85 -3.35 -1.08
N MET A 78 16.69 -3.15 -0.45
CA MET A 78 16.10 -1.82 -0.31
C MET A 78 17.00 -0.87 0.49
N HIS A 79 17.62 -1.33 1.58
CA HIS A 79 18.57 -0.53 2.36
C HIS A 79 19.85 -0.21 1.58
N SER A 80 20.36 -1.16 0.77
CA SER A 80 21.50 -0.91 -0.13
C SER A 80 21.21 0.21 -1.14
N ILE A 81 20.05 0.15 -1.80
CA ILE A 81 19.58 1.20 -2.72
C ILE A 81 19.38 2.52 -1.96
N GLY A 82 18.80 2.47 -0.77
CA GLY A 82 18.57 3.65 0.07
C GLY A 82 19.86 4.36 0.47
N LYS A 83 20.92 3.61 0.74
CA LYS A 83 22.25 4.17 1.02
C LYS A 83 22.81 4.90 -0.19
N VAL A 84 22.77 4.28 -1.37
CA VAL A 84 23.19 4.93 -2.64
C VAL A 84 22.41 6.22 -2.88
N LEU A 85 21.08 6.17 -2.72
CA LEU A 85 20.21 7.33 -2.90
C LEU A 85 20.57 8.46 -1.94
N HIS A 86 20.78 8.13 -0.66
CA HIS A 86 21.18 9.10 0.36
C HIS A 86 22.52 9.75 0.02
N GLU A 87 23.56 8.96 -0.24
CA GLU A 87 24.93 9.44 -0.45
C GLU A 87 25.07 10.27 -1.73
N THR A 88 24.26 9.98 -2.76
CA THR A 88 24.39 10.59 -4.10
C THR A 88 23.40 11.73 -4.35
N TYR A 89 22.17 11.61 -3.85
CA TYR A 89 21.06 12.51 -4.21
C TYR A 89 20.37 13.14 -2.99
N GLY A 90 20.59 12.61 -1.79
CA GLY A 90 19.86 12.99 -0.58
C GLY A 90 18.46 12.36 -0.48
N CYS A 91 17.89 12.48 0.72
CA CYS A 91 16.62 11.85 1.09
C CYS A 91 15.76 12.85 1.88
N ALA A 92 15.24 13.86 1.20
CA ALA A 92 14.45 14.91 1.83
C ALA A 92 13.11 14.40 2.35
N PHE A 93 12.73 14.85 3.55
CA PHE A 93 11.35 14.74 4.03
C PHE A 93 10.44 15.68 3.24
N GLY A 94 9.20 15.24 3.01
CA GLY A 94 8.15 16.14 2.53
C GLY A 94 7.62 17.02 3.67
N PHE A 95 6.92 18.10 3.32
CA PHE A 95 6.22 18.94 4.28
C PHE A 95 4.79 19.22 3.80
N GLU A 96 3.79 18.85 4.58
CA GLU A 96 2.38 18.98 4.24
C GLU A 96 1.56 19.11 5.52
N ASN A 97 0.47 19.91 5.49
CA ASN A 97 -0.44 20.10 6.62
C ASN A 97 0.28 20.50 7.93
N GLY A 98 1.35 21.28 7.80
CA GLY A 98 2.13 21.78 8.94
C GLY A 98 3.07 20.73 9.57
N LEU A 99 3.27 19.58 8.96
CA LEU A 99 4.14 18.51 9.47
C LEU A 99 5.13 18.03 8.42
N TYR A 100 6.35 17.69 8.86
CA TYR A 100 7.25 16.89 8.02
C TYR A 100 6.72 15.48 7.89
N TYR A 101 6.96 14.81 6.78
CA TYR A 101 6.55 13.43 6.59
C TYR A 101 7.52 12.65 5.69
N THR A 102 7.46 11.32 5.80
CA THR A 102 8.12 10.41 4.86
C THR A 102 7.13 9.42 4.25
N LYS A 103 7.33 9.14 2.96
CA LYS A 103 6.75 8.01 2.23
C LYS A 103 7.84 7.02 1.79
N CYS A 104 9.06 7.17 2.33
CA CYS A 104 10.21 6.37 1.93
C CYS A 104 9.96 4.89 2.21
N PRO A 105 10.07 4.00 1.20
CA PRO A 105 9.87 2.57 1.38
C PRO A 105 10.72 1.94 2.49
N ASN A 106 11.96 2.42 2.66
CA ASN A 106 12.87 1.95 3.72
C ASN A 106 12.44 2.35 5.13
N MET A 107 11.60 3.37 5.28
CA MET A 107 10.98 3.74 6.55
C MET A 107 9.68 2.94 6.76
N LEU A 108 8.89 2.78 5.71
CA LEU A 108 7.60 2.09 5.76
C LEU A 108 7.73 0.60 6.08
N LEU A 109 8.78 -0.07 5.59
CA LEU A 109 8.99 -1.49 5.86
C LEU A 109 9.19 -1.81 7.36
N HIS A 110 9.61 -0.84 8.17
CA HIS A 110 9.74 -1.01 9.63
C HIS A 110 8.42 -0.88 10.36
N ARG A 111 7.38 -0.35 9.70
CA ARG A 111 5.99 -0.41 10.16
C ARG A 111 5.32 -1.67 9.61
N ASP A 112 5.92 -2.83 9.88
CA ASP A 112 5.40 -4.15 9.51
C ASP A 112 4.22 -4.59 10.41
N PHE A 113 3.13 -3.85 10.26
CA PHE A 113 1.78 -4.21 10.66
C PHE A 113 0.82 -3.64 9.62
N GLY A 114 -0.44 -4.02 9.71
CA GLY A 114 -1.49 -3.54 8.83
C GLY A 114 -2.84 -3.55 9.51
N PHE A 115 -3.87 -3.36 8.70
CA PHE A 115 -5.24 -3.20 9.17
C PHE A 115 -6.13 -4.25 8.51
N SER A 116 -6.79 -5.05 9.33
CA SER A 116 -7.88 -5.91 8.88
C SER A 116 -9.21 -5.30 9.30
N MET A 117 -10.12 -5.19 8.34
CA MET A 117 -11.48 -4.75 8.60
C MET A 117 -12.35 -5.95 8.97
N ARG A 118 -13.14 -5.83 10.03
CA ARG A 118 -14.24 -6.75 10.31
C ARG A 118 -15.56 -6.04 10.05
N GLY A 119 -16.45 -6.73 9.35
CA GLY A 119 -17.77 -6.22 9.07
C GLY A 119 -18.70 -7.28 8.53
N PHE A 120 -19.94 -6.88 8.31
CA PHE A 120 -20.94 -7.67 7.62
C PHE A 120 -21.16 -7.09 6.23
N GLU A 121 -21.13 -7.95 5.23
CA GLU A 121 -21.38 -7.58 3.85
C GLU A 121 -22.68 -8.24 3.40
N LYS A 122 -23.53 -7.48 2.71
CA LYS A 122 -24.63 -8.04 1.92
C LYS A 122 -24.26 -8.01 0.45
N TYR A 123 -24.58 -9.09 -0.23
CA TYR A 123 -24.19 -9.29 -1.62
C TYR A 123 -25.40 -9.35 -2.54
N LYS A 124 -25.20 -8.93 -3.79
CA LYS A 124 -26.07 -9.23 -4.92
C LYS A 124 -25.27 -9.90 -6.03
N CYS A 125 -25.90 -10.81 -6.75
CA CYS A 125 -25.35 -11.37 -7.97
C CYS A 125 -25.32 -10.30 -9.06
N SER A 126 -24.20 -10.15 -9.78
CA SER A 126 -24.09 -9.22 -10.91
C SER A 126 -25.12 -9.49 -11.99
N ILE A 127 -25.47 -10.76 -12.25
CA ILE A 127 -26.34 -11.18 -13.35
C ILE A 127 -27.82 -10.95 -13.02
N CYS A 128 -28.31 -11.43 -11.88
CA CYS A 128 -29.74 -11.41 -11.55
C CYS A 128 -30.13 -10.45 -10.41
N ASN A 129 -29.17 -9.76 -9.80
CA ASN A 129 -29.38 -8.79 -8.71
C ASN A 129 -30.07 -9.35 -7.44
N ILE A 130 -30.08 -10.67 -7.28
CA ILE A 130 -30.60 -11.40 -6.10
C ILE A 130 -29.42 -11.79 -5.20
N ASP A 131 -29.68 -12.08 -3.92
CA ASP A 131 -28.69 -12.66 -3.02
C ASP A 131 -28.02 -13.90 -3.67
N PRO A 132 -26.68 -13.98 -3.70
CA PRO A 132 -25.96 -15.13 -4.26
C PRO A 132 -26.32 -16.49 -3.62
N VAL A 133 -26.83 -16.50 -2.39
CA VAL A 133 -27.32 -17.71 -1.71
C VAL A 133 -28.62 -18.21 -2.34
N ASP A 134 -29.48 -17.29 -2.77
CA ASP A 134 -30.82 -17.56 -3.31
C ASP A 134 -30.84 -17.70 -4.84
N CYS A 135 -29.69 -17.61 -5.51
CA CYS A 135 -29.60 -17.69 -6.97
C CYS A 135 -28.73 -18.88 -7.47
N LEU A 136 -28.92 -19.25 -8.74
CA LEU A 136 -28.16 -20.33 -9.39
C LEU A 136 -26.80 -19.88 -9.95
N HIS A 137 -26.51 -18.58 -9.94
CA HIS A 137 -25.27 -18.02 -10.47
C HIS A 137 -24.14 -18.17 -9.45
N ARG A 138 -23.12 -18.96 -9.80
CA ARG A 138 -21.93 -19.19 -8.96
C ARG A 138 -20.82 -18.24 -9.37
N THR A 139 -20.27 -17.53 -8.40
CA THR A 139 -19.20 -16.55 -8.60
C THR A 139 -18.00 -17.17 -9.32
N GLY A 140 -17.46 -16.46 -10.31
CA GLY A 140 -16.35 -16.94 -11.14
C GLY A 140 -16.77 -17.86 -12.28
N ARG A 141 -18.04 -18.29 -12.36
CA ARG A 141 -18.55 -19.03 -13.52
C ARG A 141 -19.08 -18.08 -14.59
N LYS A 142 -18.94 -18.50 -15.84
CA LYS A 142 -19.47 -17.80 -17.01
C LYS A 142 -20.83 -18.36 -17.42
N TYR A 143 -21.70 -17.46 -17.86
CA TYR A 143 -23.06 -17.75 -18.27
C TYR A 143 -23.33 -17.15 -19.65
N ASN A 144 -24.19 -17.83 -20.40
CA ASN A 144 -24.60 -17.42 -21.74
C ASN A 144 -26.01 -16.86 -21.72
N ASN A 145 -26.36 -16.12 -22.77
CA ASN A 145 -27.67 -15.51 -22.94
C ASN A 145 -28.09 -14.64 -21.73
N VAL A 146 -27.16 -13.86 -21.20
CA VAL A 146 -27.40 -12.93 -20.09
C VAL A 146 -27.87 -11.59 -20.64
N GLU A 147 -29.08 -11.18 -20.29
CA GLU A 147 -29.63 -9.89 -20.69
C GLU A 147 -28.91 -8.73 -19.98
N CYS A 148 -28.47 -7.75 -20.77
CA CYS A 148 -27.82 -6.54 -20.30
C CYS A 148 -28.79 -5.64 -19.54
N ASN A 149 -28.47 -5.41 -18.28
CA ASN A 149 -29.24 -4.61 -17.34
C ASN A 149 -28.32 -3.72 -16.49
N ARG A 150 -28.86 -2.59 -16.02
CA ARG A 150 -28.14 -1.66 -15.15
C ARG A 150 -28.41 -2.00 -13.69
N PHE A 151 -27.38 -2.01 -12.87
CA PHE A 151 -27.50 -2.11 -11.42
C PHE A 151 -26.49 -1.14 -10.78
N GLY A 152 -26.94 -0.32 -9.82
CA GLY A 152 -26.05 0.55 -9.04
C GLY A 152 -25.11 1.44 -9.87
N GLY A 153 -25.56 1.95 -11.02
CA GLY A 153 -24.73 2.78 -11.91
C GLY A 153 -23.74 2.01 -12.80
N ARG A 154 -23.76 0.67 -12.80
CA ARG A 154 -22.87 -0.19 -13.58
C ARG A 154 -23.63 -1.15 -14.51
N CYS A 155 -22.92 -1.70 -15.50
CA CYS A 155 -23.41 -2.71 -16.42
C CYS A 155 -23.19 -4.12 -15.85
N ASN A 156 -24.21 -4.99 -15.86
CA ASN A 156 -24.07 -6.39 -15.39
C ASN A 156 -23.18 -7.28 -16.24
N ILE A 157 -22.90 -6.88 -17.48
CA ILE A 157 -22.09 -7.64 -18.43
C ILE A 157 -20.60 -7.46 -18.16
N CYS A 158 -20.14 -6.22 -18.03
CA CYS A 158 -18.71 -5.89 -17.83
C CYS A 158 -18.37 -5.32 -16.44
N CYS A 159 -19.36 -4.98 -15.61
CA CYS A 159 -19.18 -4.31 -14.32
C CYS A 159 -18.54 -2.91 -14.36
N GLU A 160 -18.34 -2.35 -15.55
CA GLU A 160 -17.93 -0.96 -15.78
C GLU A 160 -19.07 0.02 -15.47
N GLU A 161 -18.72 1.28 -15.29
CA GLU A 161 -19.70 2.35 -15.16
C GLU A 161 -20.57 2.46 -16.42
N ASN A 162 -21.86 2.75 -16.23
CA ASN A 162 -22.80 2.82 -17.35
C ASN A 162 -22.45 3.92 -18.37
N SER A 163 -21.65 4.92 -17.96
CA SER A 163 -21.14 6.00 -18.81
C SER A 163 -20.00 5.56 -19.73
N SER A 164 -19.27 4.50 -19.39
CA SER A 164 -18.08 4.02 -20.10
C SER A 164 -18.29 2.68 -20.83
N CYS A 165 -19.45 2.06 -20.65
CA CYS A 165 -19.81 0.77 -21.23
C CYS A 165 -20.53 0.92 -22.59
N SER A 166 -20.17 0.09 -23.56
CA SER A 166 -20.80 0.02 -24.90
C SER A 166 -21.90 -1.04 -25.05
N HIS A 167 -22.21 -1.82 -24.01
CA HIS A 167 -23.27 -2.83 -24.07
C HIS A 167 -24.65 -2.19 -24.13
N ASN A 168 -25.48 -2.66 -25.06
CA ASN A 168 -26.85 -2.18 -25.24
C ASN A 168 -27.79 -2.82 -24.22
N LEU A 169 -28.69 -2.04 -23.63
CA LEU A 169 -29.67 -2.54 -22.67
C LEU A 169 -30.70 -3.46 -23.34
N GLY A 170 -31.06 -4.55 -22.66
CA GLY A 170 -32.01 -5.54 -23.16
C GLY A 170 -31.44 -6.53 -24.18
N GLU A 171 -30.20 -6.34 -24.65
CA GLU A 171 -29.52 -7.34 -25.49
C GLU A 171 -28.91 -8.46 -24.65
N ALA A 172 -28.87 -9.67 -25.21
CA ALA A 172 -28.27 -10.83 -24.57
C ALA A 172 -26.78 -10.96 -24.94
N TYR A 173 -25.96 -11.27 -23.94
CA TYR A 173 -24.52 -11.47 -24.10
C TYR A 173 -24.09 -12.85 -23.57
N ASP A 174 -23.08 -13.41 -24.21
CA ASP A 174 -22.49 -14.68 -23.84
C ASP A 174 -21.19 -14.51 -23.03
N ASN A 175 -20.77 -15.58 -22.36
CA ASN A 175 -19.53 -15.63 -21.57
C ASN A 175 -19.45 -14.59 -20.43
N VAL A 176 -20.59 -14.21 -19.86
CA VAL A 176 -20.67 -13.23 -18.77
C VAL A 176 -20.31 -13.89 -17.44
N GLU A 177 -19.28 -13.39 -16.77
CA GLU A 177 -18.85 -13.91 -15.47
C GLU A 177 -19.80 -13.43 -14.35
N ALA A 178 -20.33 -14.36 -13.56
CA ALA A 178 -21.09 -14.03 -12.37
C ALA A 178 -20.14 -13.51 -11.28
N ILE A 179 -20.42 -12.31 -10.75
CA ILE A 179 -19.62 -11.64 -9.72
C ILE A 179 -20.54 -11.33 -8.53
N LYS A 180 -20.03 -11.45 -7.30
CA LYS A 180 -20.75 -10.94 -6.12
C LYS A 180 -20.43 -9.47 -5.94
N ILE A 181 -21.46 -8.70 -5.67
CA ILE A 181 -21.38 -7.26 -5.54
C ILE A 181 -21.82 -6.91 -4.14
N VAL A 182 -20.88 -6.39 -3.34
CA VAL A 182 -21.20 -5.83 -2.02
C VAL A 182 -22.02 -4.56 -2.25
N TYR A 183 -23.25 -4.54 -1.72
CA TYR A 183 -24.14 -3.37 -1.85
C TYR A 183 -24.45 -2.70 -0.51
N ASP A 184 -24.12 -3.39 0.58
CA ASP A 184 -24.25 -2.89 1.95
C ASP A 184 -23.09 -3.48 2.74
N MET A 185 -22.37 -2.61 3.44
CA MET A 185 -21.20 -2.97 4.24
C MET A 185 -21.34 -2.27 5.59
N GLN A 186 -21.51 -3.07 6.64
CA GLN A 186 -21.50 -2.58 8.02
C GLN A 186 -20.17 -2.92 8.66
N ILE A 187 -19.32 -1.91 8.84
CA ILE A 187 -18.02 -2.06 9.48
C ILE A 187 -18.22 -2.13 10.99
N THR A 188 -17.60 -3.13 11.62
CA THR A 188 -17.61 -3.35 13.07
C THR A 188 -16.33 -2.85 13.70
N THR A 189 -15.17 -3.27 13.18
CA THR A 189 -13.84 -2.87 13.70
C THR A 189 -12.80 -2.74 12.59
N PHE A 190 -11.75 -1.98 12.90
CA PHE A 190 -10.45 -2.05 12.23
C PHE A 190 -9.43 -2.55 13.23
N ASP A 191 -8.92 -3.76 13.01
CA ASP A 191 -7.96 -4.39 13.91
C ASP A 191 -6.55 -4.12 13.38
N VAL A 192 -5.66 -3.68 14.28
CA VAL A 192 -4.22 -3.65 13.99
C VAL A 192 -3.70 -5.08 14.08
N VAL A 193 -3.17 -5.59 12.96
CA VAL A 193 -2.73 -6.97 12.82
C VAL A 193 -1.35 -7.03 12.19
N ARG A 194 -0.61 -8.10 12.48
CA ARG A 194 0.73 -8.28 11.90
C ARG A 194 0.65 -8.54 10.40
N GLU A 195 -0.35 -9.33 10.05
CA GLU A 195 -0.60 -9.82 8.71
C GLU A 195 -2.05 -9.50 8.35
N PRO A 196 -2.30 -8.38 7.66
CA PRO A 196 -3.65 -8.03 7.23
C PRO A 196 -4.16 -9.02 6.17
N ASP A 197 -5.49 -9.18 6.10
CA ASP A 197 -6.14 -10.04 5.10
C ASP A 197 -5.83 -9.59 3.67
N PHE A 198 -5.72 -8.27 3.47
CA PHE A 198 -5.16 -7.69 2.25
C PHE A 198 -3.74 -7.20 2.53
N ALA A 199 -2.75 -7.84 1.89
CA ALA A 199 -1.33 -7.65 2.20
C ALA A 199 -0.85 -6.18 2.14
N LEU A 200 -1.47 -5.34 1.31
CA LEU A 200 -1.10 -3.93 1.12
C LEU A 200 -1.92 -2.97 2.00
N ALA A 201 -2.81 -3.47 2.88
CA ALA A 201 -3.56 -2.66 3.84
C ALA A 201 -2.64 -2.21 5.00
N ARG A 202 -1.72 -1.29 4.72
CA ARG A 202 -0.60 -0.93 5.58
C ARG A 202 -0.34 0.57 5.61
N VAL A 203 0.57 0.99 6.48
CA VAL A 203 1.04 2.37 6.59
C VAL A 203 1.75 2.80 5.30
N THR A 204 1.35 3.95 4.76
CA THR A 204 1.89 4.53 3.51
C THR A 204 2.55 5.89 3.71
N LYS A 205 2.30 6.56 4.82
CA LYS A 205 2.95 7.83 5.18
C LYS A 205 3.12 7.93 6.69
N ILE A 206 4.30 8.40 7.10
CA ILE A 206 4.64 8.69 8.48
C ILE A 206 4.88 10.20 8.59
N PRO A 207 3.90 11.01 9.03
CA PRO A 207 4.14 12.37 9.50
C PRO A 207 4.94 12.37 10.80
N PHE A 208 5.66 13.45 11.07
CA PHE A 208 6.46 13.64 12.28
C PHE A 208 5.98 14.90 13.00
N SER A 209 5.68 14.76 14.30
CA SER A 209 5.27 15.90 15.11
C SER A 209 6.39 16.96 15.17
N LYS A 210 6.01 18.21 15.40
CA LYS A 210 6.97 19.30 15.58
C LYS A 210 7.97 18.98 16.71
N GLN A 211 7.48 18.43 17.82
CA GLN A 211 8.31 18.04 18.96
C GLN A 211 9.30 16.93 18.59
N PHE A 212 8.87 15.92 17.84
CA PHE A 212 9.76 14.85 17.36
C PHE A 212 10.92 15.42 16.53
N ILE A 213 10.60 16.28 15.56
CA ILE A 213 11.60 16.92 14.70
C ILE A 213 12.54 17.80 15.51
N THR A 214 12.01 18.71 16.33
CA THR A 214 12.83 19.64 17.14
C THR A 214 13.73 18.90 18.12
N LYS A 215 13.26 17.79 18.71
CA LYS A 215 14.09 16.95 19.58
C LYS A 215 15.18 16.22 18.78
N GLY A 216 14.85 15.68 17.61
CA GLY A 216 15.77 14.94 16.75
C GLY A 216 16.93 15.79 16.23
N ILE A 217 16.69 17.06 15.91
CA ILE A 217 17.73 17.99 15.46
C ILE A 217 18.42 18.74 16.62
N GLY A 218 18.03 18.50 17.87
CA GLY A 218 18.47 19.31 19.01
C GLY A 218 19.99 19.30 19.25
N GLU A 219 20.68 18.27 18.78
CA GLU A 219 22.15 18.13 18.85
C GLU A 219 22.84 18.48 17.53
N ASP A 220 22.09 18.89 16.50
CA ASP A 220 22.65 19.29 15.22
C ASP A 220 23.38 20.65 15.34
N PRO A 221 24.65 20.76 14.88
CA PRO A 221 25.42 22.01 14.93
C PRO A 221 24.75 23.20 14.22
N HIS A 222 23.88 22.93 13.24
CA HIS A 222 23.13 23.91 12.46
C HIS A 222 21.68 24.08 12.94
N SER A 223 21.32 23.51 14.09
CA SER A 223 19.97 23.61 14.65
C SER A 223 19.48 25.05 14.85
N SER A 224 20.38 26.02 15.04
CA SER A 224 20.04 27.45 15.12
C SER A 224 19.55 28.05 13.80
N GLU A 225 19.89 27.45 12.66
CA GLU A 225 19.47 27.88 11.32
C GLU A 225 18.15 27.19 10.89
N PHE A 226 17.68 26.23 11.67
CA PHE A 226 16.48 25.48 11.36
C PHE A 226 15.20 26.32 11.52
N ILE A 227 14.41 26.38 10.45
CA ILE A 227 13.09 26.99 10.41
C ILE A 227 12.08 25.90 10.11
N TYR A 228 11.25 25.58 11.10
CA TYR A 228 10.27 24.51 10.99
C TYR A 228 9.29 24.74 9.82
N GLY A 229 9.25 23.78 8.89
CA GLY A 229 8.40 23.83 7.70
C GLY A 229 8.97 24.60 6.52
N SER A 230 10.18 25.15 6.65
CA SER A 230 10.88 25.83 5.55
C SER A 230 12.24 25.22 5.26
N THR A 231 12.96 24.73 6.28
CA THR A 231 14.23 24.04 6.10
C THR A 231 14.02 22.65 5.51
N VAL A 232 14.79 22.30 4.48
CA VAL A 232 14.81 20.92 3.96
C VAL A 232 15.53 20.04 4.95
N LEU A 233 14.85 19.01 5.46
CA LEU A 233 15.42 18.01 6.34
C LEU A 233 15.67 16.72 5.56
N ASN A 234 16.90 16.21 5.62
CA ASN A 234 17.24 14.92 5.03
C ASN A 234 17.19 13.81 6.08
N CYS A 235 16.79 12.63 5.64
CA CYS A 235 16.73 11.43 6.46
C CYS A 235 18.02 10.62 6.34
N ASP A 236 18.67 10.32 7.48
CA ASP A 236 19.91 9.52 7.53
C ASP A 236 19.67 8.04 7.84
N HIS A 237 18.42 7.57 7.80
CA HIS A 237 18.04 6.22 8.22
C HIS A 237 18.85 5.11 7.56
N CYS A 238 19.07 5.19 6.24
CA CYS A 238 19.79 4.15 5.49
C CYS A 238 21.30 4.17 5.69
N ILE A 239 21.85 5.15 6.41
CA ILE A 239 23.26 5.16 6.83
C ILE A 239 23.46 4.24 8.03
N GLY A 240 22.52 4.23 8.98
CA GLY A 240 22.60 3.42 10.20
C GLY A 240 21.85 2.09 10.15
N CYS A 241 20.80 2.00 9.33
CA CYS A 241 19.94 0.81 9.23
C CYS A 241 20.25 0.01 7.95
N THR A 242 20.52 -1.28 8.11
CA THR A 242 20.93 -2.18 7.01
C THR A 242 19.90 -3.24 6.65
N GLU A 243 18.96 -3.55 7.56
CA GLU A 243 17.93 -4.56 7.33
C GLU A 243 16.71 -4.38 8.25
N TYR A 244 15.61 -5.02 7.84
CA TYR A 244 14.40 -5.16 8.63
C TYR A 244 14.58 -6.11 9.83
N SER A 245 13.98 -5.76 10.97
CA SER A 245 13.91 -6.64 12.15
C SER A 245 12.48 -7.11 12.44
N PRO A 246 12.18 -8.42 12.34
CA PRO A 246 10.84 -8.99 12.56
C PRO A 246 10.20 -8.70 13.92
N ASN A 247 11.01 -8.35 14.92
CA ASN A 247 10.56 -8.18 16.30
C ASN A 247 10.38 -6.70 16.70
N ALA A 248 10.71 -5.74 15.82
CA ALA A 248 10.68 -4.32 16.12
C ALA A 248 9.29 -3.82 16.58
N ASN A 249 8.22 -4.41 16.05
CA ASN A 249 6.83 -4.07 16.37
C ASN A 249 6.19 -4.99 17.42
N GLY A 250 6.97 -5.79 18.13
CA GLY A 250 6.46 -6.77 19.10
C GLY A 250 5.61 -6.18 20.24
N GLY A 251 5.80 -4.89 20.56
CA GLY A 251 5.06 -4.19 21.63
C GLY A 251 3.65 -3.72 21.25
N LEU A 252 3.26 -3.81 19.97
CA LEU A 252 1.91 -3.44 19.51
C LEU A 252 0.87 -4.54 19.79
N TRP A 253 1.32 -5.77 20.06
CA TRP A 253 0.45 -6.89 20.34
C TRP A 253 0.09 -6.89 21.82
N VAL A 254 -1.16 -6.55 22.16
CA VAL A 254 -1.70 -6.88 23.48
C VAL A 254 -1.68 -8.40 23.58
N LYS A 255 -0.91 -8.96 24.52
CA LYS A 255 -1.00 -10.39 24.83
C LYS A 255 -2.46 -10.66 25.26
N PRO A 256 -3.13 -11.68 24.69
CA PRO A 256 -4.47 -12.06 25.12
C PRO A 256 -4.51 -12.34 26.63
#